data_AF-A0A074ZBA7-F1
#
_entry.id   AF-A0A074ZBA7-F1
#
_cell.length_a   1.000
_cell.length_b   1.000
_cell.length_c   1.000
_cell.angle_alpha   90.00
_cell.angle_beta   90.00
_cell.angle_gamma   90.00
#
_symmetry.space_group_name_H-M   'P 1'
#
loop_
_entity.id
_entity.type
_entity.pdbx_description
1 polymer ?
#
loop_
_entity_poly.entity_id
_entity_poly.type
_entity_poly.pdbx_seq_one_letter_code
_entity_poly.pdbx_strand_id
1 'polypeptide(L)'
;MDGEAPIIDPRQSEIEQKRMDIACIKRNLEMNRMPLSETIVAISNHCFENAQSDPLLFPPKDNPYKPKRTCFASYSPQLDNDSSLSIPLLFLSVKINVNISGHSDSRVPTH
;
A
#
# COMPACT_ATOMS: atom_id res chain seq x y z
N MET A 1 -41.69 28.80 -26.67
CA MET A 1 -40.22 28.88 -26.69
C MET A 1 -39.73 27.46 -26.50
N ASP A 2 -39.85 26.66 -27.55
CA ASP A 2 -39.50 25.25 -27.49
C ASP A 2 -37.99 25.13 -27.54
N GLY A 3 -37.41 24.71 -26.42
CA GLY A 3 -36.00 24.41 -26.30
C GLY A 3 -35.71 23.13 -27.06
N GLU A 4 -35.45 23.26 -28.36
CA GLU A 4 -35.01 22.16 -29.20
C GLU A 4 -33.62 21.71 -28.71
N ALA A 5 -33.59 20.54 -28.06
CA ALA A 5 -32.34 19.93 -27.67
C ALA A 5 -31.52 19.66 -28.95
N PRO A 6 -30.23 20.05 -29.00
CA PRO A 6 -29.43 19.84 -30.19
C PRO A 6 -29.37 18.34 -30.50
N ILE A 7 -29.73 17.99 -31.74
CA ILE A 7 -29.59 16.63 -32.25
C ILE A 7 -28.09 16.35 -32.36
N ILE A 8 -27.55 15.65 -31.37
CA ILE A 8 -26.14 15.25 -31.36
C ILE A 8 -26.02 14.07 -32.33
N ASP A 9 -25.32 14.29 -33.45
CA ASP A 9 -24.94 13.22 -34.38
C ASP A 9 -24.09 12.18 -33.61
N PRO A 10 -24.54 10.92 -33.49
CA PRO A 10 -23.81 9.89 -32.76
C PRO A 10 -22.38 9.71 -33.30
N ARG A 11 -22.16 9.90 -34.60
CA ARG A 11 -20.82 9.84 -35.21
C ARG A 11 -19.94 10.99 -34.74
N GLN A 12 -20.51 12.18 -34.55
CA GLN A 12 -19.78 13.34 -34.07
C GLN A 12 -19.36 13.16 -32.61
N SER A 13 -20.24 12.59 -31.79
CA SER A 13 -19.93 12.20 -30.40
C SER A 13 -18.78 11.18 -30.33
N GLU A 14 -18.80 10.15 -31.19
CA GLU A 14 -17.71 9.17 -31.27
C GLU A 14 -16.37 9.81 -31.67
N ILE A 15 -16.38 10.76 -32.61
CA ILE A 15 -15.17 11.48 -33.03
C ILE A 15 -14.62 12.33 -31.89
N GLU A 16 -15.49 13.02 -31.15
CA GLU A 16 -15.11 13.85 -30.01
C GLU A 16 -14.50 13.00 -28.89
N GLN A 17 -15.13 11.86 -28.56
CA GLN A 17 -14.58 10.91 -27.59
C GLN A 17 -13.18 10.44 -28.00
N LYS A 18 -12.99 10.02 -29.25
CA LYS A 18 -11.67 9.57 -29.74
C LYS A 18 -10.62 10.69 -29.69
N ARG A 19 -11.01 11.94 -29.91
CA ARG A 19 -10.10 13.10 -29.77
C ARG A 19 -9.69 13.28 -28.31
N MET A 20 -10.61 13.13 -27.37
CA MET A 20 -10.30 13.17 -25.94
C MET A 20 -9.36 12.04 -25.54
N ASP A 21 -9.59 10.82 -26.04
CA ASP A 21 -8.73 9.66 -25.76
C ASP A 21 -7.31 9.89 -26.28
N ILE A 22 -7.16 10.42 -27.51
CA ILE A 22 -5.85 10.77 -28.08
C ILE A 22 -5.15 11.83 -27.23
N ALA A 23 -5.87 12.86 -26.79
CA ALA A 23 -5.31 13.91 -25.93
C ALA A 23 -4.82 13.33 -24.59
N CYS A 24 -5.59 12.42 -24.00
CA CYS A 24 -5.23 11.70 -22.79
C CYS A 24 -3.94 10.88 -22.98
N ILE A 25 -3.85 10.09 -24.06
CA ILE A 25 -2.68 9.28 -24.36
C ILE A 25 -1.45 10.15 -24.57
N LYS A 26 -1.56 11.25 -25.33
CA LYS A 26 -0.44 12.19 -25.55
C LYS A 26 0.10 12.73 -24.23
N ARG A 27 -0.78 13.17 -23.34
CA ARG A 27 -0.39 13.61 -22.00
C ARG A 27 0.34 12.53 -21.20
N ASN A 28 -0.13 11.28 -21.26
CA ASN A 28 0.49 10.15 -20.54
C ASN A 28 1.87 9.76 -21.10
N LEU A 29 2.13 10.05 -22.38
CA LEU A 29 3.45 9.81 -23.00
C LEU A 29 4.49 10.83 -22.55
N GLU A 30 4.07 12.06 -22.24
CA GLU A 30 4.95 13.14 -21.77
C GLU A 30 5.36 12.99 -20.29
N MET A 31 4.93 11.91 -19.62
CA MET A 31 5.32 11.63 -18.24
C MET A 31 6.80 11.24 -18.14
N ASN A 32 7.56 12.04 -17.40
CA ASN A 32 8.90 11.67 -16.95
C ASN A 32 8.81 10.57 -15.88
N ARG A 33 9.30 9.37 -16.21
CA ARG A 33 9.29 8.21 -15.30
C ARG A 33 10.64 8.08 -14.59
N MET A 34 10.58 7.77 -13.31
CA MET A 34 11.76 7.38 -12.53
C MET A 34 12.12 5.92 -12.83
N PRO A 35 13.41 5.54 -12.82
CA PRO A 35 13.81 4.13 -12.85
C PRO A 35 13.15 3.33 -11.74
N LEU A 36 12.72 2.10 -12.05
CA LEU A 36 12.09 1.22 -11.06
C LEU A 36 13.03 0.90 -9.89
N SER A 37 14.33 0.74 -10.16
CA SER A 37 15.35 0.52 -9.13
C SER A 37 15.39 1.66 -8.10
N GLU A 38 15.41 2.91 -8.56
CA GLU A 38 15.39 4.09 -7.69
C GLU A 38 14.08 4.20 -6.91
N THR A 39 12.95 3.93 -7.59
CA THR A 39 11.63 3.96 -6.97
C THR A 39 11.52 2.95 -5.82
N ILE A 40 12.00 1.72 -6.04
CA ILE A 40 11.99 0.65 -5.02
C ILE A 40 12.85 1.07 -3.82
N VAL A 41 14.05 1.61 -4.07
CA VAL A 41 14.94 2.07 -3.00
C VAL A 41 14.29 3.21 -2.20
N ALA A 42 13.70 4.20 -2.86
CA ALA A 42 13.03 5.31 -2.20
C ALA A 42 11.88 4.83 -1.30
N ILE A 43 11.04 3.93 -1.80
CA ILE A 43 9.94 3.33 -1.02
C ILE A 43 10.51 2.56 0.18
N SER A 44 11.52 1.72 -0.07
CA SER A 44 12.14 0.90 0.98
C SER A 44 12.72 1.75 2.09
N ASN A 45 13.48 2.81 1.75
CA ASN A 45 14.09 3.71 2.71
C ASN A 45 13.03 4.42 3.53
N HIS A 46 11.99 4.94 2.87
CA HIS A 46 10.88 5.58 3.56
C HIS A 46 10.21 4.64 4.58
N CYS A 47 9.97 3.39 4.22
CA CYS A 47 9.42 2.41 5.15
C CYS A 47 10.36 2.14 6.34
N PHE A 48 11.67 1.96 6.10
CA PHE A 48 12.64 1.67 7.16
C PHE A 48 12.80 2.83 8.15
N GLU A 49 12.88 4.06 7.64
CA GLU A 49 13.01 5.26 8.46
C GLU A 49 11.82 5.46 9.40
N ASN A 50 10.61 5.12 8.95
CA ASN A 50 9.38 5.34 9.70
C ASN A 50 8.91 4.11 10.48
N ALA A 51 9.47 2.93 10.23
CA ALA A 51 9.02 1.67 10.81
C ALA A 51 8.91 1.73 12.34
N GLN A 52 9.90 2.29 13.03
CA GLN A 52 9.93 2.35 14.50
C GLN A 52 8.81 3.24 15.10
N SER A 53 8.28 4.17 14.32
CA SER A 53 7.19 5.06 14.74
C SER A 53 5.81 4.53 14.38
N ASP A 54 5.73 3.44 13.60
CA ASP A 54 4.47 2.84 13.18
C ASP A 54 3.87 2.05 14.37
N PRO A 55 2.72 2.48 14.93
CA PRO A 55 2.09 1.84 16.07
C PRO A 55 1.49 0.46 15.76
N LEU A 56 1.40 0.06 14.49
CA LEU A 56 0.96 -1.28 14.09
C LEU A 56 2.14 -2.25 14.01
N LEU A 57 3.32 -1.75 13.63
CA LEU A 57 4.56 -2.55 13.63
C LEU A 57 5.18 -2.61 15.02
N PHE A 58 5.15 -1.50 15.77
CA PHE A 58 5.63 -1.39 17.14
C PHE A 58 4.51 -0.87 18.06
N PRO A 59 3.63 -1.76 18.55
CA PRO A 59 2.50 -1.39 19.38
C PRO A 59 2.90 -0.57 20.61
N PRO A 60 2.35 0.64 20.80
CA PRO A 60 2.65 1.45 21.97
C PRO A 60 2.06 0.82 23.22
N LYS A 61 2.73 1.03 24.36
CA LYS A 61 2.25 0.57 25.66
C LYS A 61 0.88 1.17 26.01
N ASP A 62 0.61 2.40 25.61
CA ASP A 62 -0.63 3.12 25.94
C ASP A 62 -1.54 3.24 24.72
N ASN A 63 -2.07 2.10 24.27
CA ASN A 63 -3.07 2.10 23.21
C ASN A 63 -4.40 2.74 23.74
N PRO A 64 -4.87 3.85 23.16
CA PRO A 64 -6.06 4.57 23.62
C PRO A 64 -7.37 3.76 23.46
N TYR A 65 -7.33 2.70 22.64
CA TYR A 65 -8.45 1.79 22.40
C TYR A 65 -8.45 0.58 23.36
N LYS A 66 -7.57 0.55 24.37
CA LYS A 66 -7.62 -0.50 25.39
C LYS A 66 -8.96 -0.46 26.14
N PRO A 67 -9.54 -1.64 26.46
CA PRO A 67 -10.71 -1.70 27.32
C PRO A 67 -10.43 -0.98 28.64
N LYS A 68 -11.29 -0.02 29.00
CA LYS A 68 -11.22 0.63 30.32
C LYS A 68 -11.52 -0.42 31.37
N ARG A 69 -10.57 -0.67 32.28
CA ARG A 69 -10.86 -1.44 33.49
C ARG A 69 -11.90 -0.66 34.28
N THR A 70 -13.10 -1.21 34.41
CA THR A 70 -14.09 -0.71 35.35
C THR A 70 -13.61 -1.09 36.74
N CYS A 71 -13.45 -0.10 37.63
CA CYS A 71 -13.21 -0.36 39.04
C CYS A 71 -14.52 -0.86 39.67
N PHE A 72 -14.92 -2.10 39.39
CA PHE A 72 -15.78 -2.78 40.34
C PHE A 72 -14.92 -3.05 41.56
N ALA A 73 -15.19 -2.34 42.66
CA ALA A 73 -14.68 -2.69 43.97
C ALA A 73 -15.25 -4.07 44.32
N SER A 74 -14.54 -5.11 43.91
CA SER A 74 -14.81 -6.47 44.33
C SER A 74 -14.38 -6.57 45.79
N TYR A 75 -15.32 -6.41 46.73
CA TYR A 75 -15.32 -7.32 47.85
C TYR A 75 -15.51 -8.72 47.24
N SER A 76 -14.42 -9.48 47.11
CA SER A 76 -14.49 -10.91 46.81
C SER A 76 -13.74 -11.66 47.91
N PRO A 77 -14.41 -12.58 48.62
CA PRO A 77 -13.70 -13.58 49.40
C PRO A 77 -12.82 -14.41 48.45
N GLN A 78 -11.65 -14.82 48.95
CA GLN A 78 -10.68 -15.57 48.17
C GLN A 78 -11.27 -16.85 47.56
N LEU A 79 -10.96 -17.07 46.28
CA LEU A 79 -10.92 -18.38 45.69
C LEU A 79 -9.62 -18.47 44.89
N ASP A 80 -8.68 -19.22 45.45
CA ASP A 80 -7.44 -19.64 44.82
C ASP A 80 -7.74 -20.36 43.52
N ASN A 81 -7.00 -20.05 42.45
CA ASN A 81 -6.69 -21.01 41.40
C ASN A 81 -5.51 -20.51 40.57
N ASP A 82 -4.39 -21.20 40.74
CA ASP A 82 -3.23 -21.17 39.87
C ASP A 82 -3.61 -21.47 38.42
N SER A 83 -3.13 -20.65 37.48
CA SER A 83 -2.89 -21.05 36.08
C SER A 83 -2.08 -19.99 35.34
N SER A 84 -0.75 -20.11 35.44
CA SER A 84 0.20 -19.42 34.59
C SER A 84 0.13 -19.97 33.16
N LEU A 85 -0.51 -19.24 32.24
CA LEU A 85 -0.41 -19.51 30.80
C LEU A 85 0.49 -18.46 30.15
N SER A 86 1.79 -18.77 30.15
CA SER A 86 2.79 -18.13 29.28
C SER A 86 2.57 -18.64 27.86
N ILE A 87 2.11 -17.77 26.96
CA ILE A 87 2.05 -18.07 25.52
C ILE A 87 3.35 -17.54 24.88
N PRO A 88 4.19 -18.39 24.27
CA PRO A 88 5.39 -17.94 23.59
C PRO A 88 5.03 -17.25 22.25
N LEU A 89 5.57 -16.06 22.03
CA LEU A 89 5.50 -15.34 20.75
C LEU A 89 6.38 -16.07 19.71
N LEU A 90 5.74 -16.72 18.74
CA LEU A 90 6.41 -17.24 17.55
C LEU A 90 6.71 -16.08 16.60
N PHE A 91 8.00 -15.76 16.43
CA PHE A 91 8.48 -14.83 15.41
C PHE A 91 8.24 -15.43 14.02
N LEU A 92 7.29 -14.86 13.27
CA LEU A 92 7.07 -15.19 11.86
C LEU A 92 8.05 -14.37 11.01
N SER A 93 9.20 -14.97 10.68
CA SER A 93 10.13 -14.39 9.71
C SER A 93 9.62 -14.66 8.29
N VAL A 94 9.09 -13.63 7.62
CA VAL A 94 8.76 -13.71 6.19
C VAL A 94 10.03 -13.39 5.39
N LYS A 95 10.62 -14.42 4.78
CA LYS A 95 11.67 -14.24 3.76
C LYS A 95 11.01 -14.01 2.41
N ILE A 96 11.15 -12.81 1.86
CA ILE A 96 10.79 -12.53 0.47
C ILE A 96 12.00 -12.92 -0.39
N ASN A 97 11.82 -13.92 -1.27
CA ASN A 97 12.83 -14.34 -2.22
C ASN A 97 12.57 -13.65 -3.56
N VAL A 98 13.37 -12.65 -3.90
CA VAL A 98 13.31 -11.98 -5.20
C VAL A 98 14.25 -12.70 -6.15
N ASN A 99 13.68 -13.51 -7.05
CA ASN A 99 14.43 -14.17 -8.11
C ASN A 99 14.70 -13.18 -9.25
N ILE A 100 15.89 -12.60 -9.29
CA ILE A 100 16.33 -11.77 -10.40
C ILE A 100 16.93 -12.72 -11.45
N SER A 101 16.11 -13.13 -12.42
CA SER A 101 16.57 -13.85 -13.60
C SER A 101 17.41 -12.89 -14.46
N GLY A 102 18.73 -12.96 -14.28
CA GLY A 102 19.69 -12.26 -15.13
C GLY A 102 19.73 -12.91 -16.51
N HIS A 103 19.10 -12.28 -17.50
CA HIS A 103 19.37 -12.57 -18.90
C HIS A 103 20.64 -11.80 -19.30
N SER A 104 21.79 -12.45 -19.22
CA SER A 104 23.06 -11.93 -19.74
C SER A 104 23.05 -12.05 -21.26
N ASP A 105 22.61 -11.02 -21.96
CA ASP A 105 22.72 -10.92 -23.42
C ASP A 105 24.10 -10.35 -23.75
N SER A 106 25.09 -11.25 -23.86
CA SER A 106 26.47 -10.93 -24.20
C SER A 106 26.58 -10.61 -25.69
N ARG A 107 26.52 -9.32 -26.06
CA ARG A 107 26.95 -8.86 -27.39
C ARG A 107 28.44 -8.50 -27.36
N VAL A 108 29.23 -9.35 -28.01
CA VAL A 108 30.63 -9.10 -28.37
C VAL A 108 30.66 -7.99 -29.45
N PRO A 109 31.54 -6.99 -29.35
CA PRO A 109 31.78 -6.05 -30.45
C PRO A 109 32.77 -6.68 -31.44
N THR A 110 32.33 -6.93 -32.68
CA THR A 110 33.21 -7.22 -33.82
C THR A 110 33.85 -5.92 -34.32
N HIS A 111 35.18 -5.93 -34.40
CA HIS A 111 35.98 -4.98 -35.18
C HIS A 111 36.39 -5.62 -36.50
#